data_AF-A0A524CEJ6-F1
#
_entry.id   AF-A0A524CEJ6-F1
#
_cell.length_a   1.000
_cell.length_b   1.000
_cell.length_c   1.000
_cell.angle_alpha   90.00
_cell.angle_beta   90.00
_cell.angle_gamma   90.00
#
_symmetry.space_group_name_H-M   'P 1'
#
loop_
_entity.id
_entity.type
_entity.pdbx_description
1 polymer ?
#
loop_
_entity_poly.entity_id
_entity_poly.type
_entity_poly.pdbx_seq_one_letter_code
_entity_poly.pdbx_strand_id
1 'polypeptide(L)' 'MTAQKWKLIGGHVYRLSAVFDSGHDAVVHARELREDRDVIISKTKDEQWAVYWRRTPDIEPNLATHCGLTL' A
#
# COMPACT_ATOMS: atom_id res chain seq x y z
N MET A 1 -1.97 8.19 21.35
CA MET A 1 -2.55 6.85 21.09
C MET A 1 -1.79 6.23 19.92
N THR A 2 -1.23 5.02 20.09
CA THR A 2 -0.41 4.35 19.06
C THR A 2 -1.19 4.08 17.76
N ALA A 3 -0.53 4.28 16.61
CA ALA A 3 -1.13 4.05 15.29
C ALA A 3 -1.70 2.63 15.19
N GLN A 4 -2.86 2.49 14.55
CA GLN A 4 -3.51 1.20 14.40
C GLN A 4 -2.65 0.27 13.54
N LYS A 5 -2.48 -0.98 13.99
CA LYS A 5 -1.70 -2.02 13.29
C LYS A 5 -2.24 -2.32 11.88
N TRP A 6 -3.56 -2.18 11.69
CA TRP A 6 -4.24 -2.45 10.43
C TRP A 6 -5.16 -1.27 10.10
N LYS A 7 -5.35 -1.00 8.80
CA LYS A 7 -6.24 0.05 8.33
C LYS A 7 -7.05 -0.41 7.13
N LEU A 8 -8.37 -0.20 7.17
CA LEU A 8 -9.28 -0.52 6.07
C LEU A 8 -9.47 0.71 5.18
N ILE A 9 -9.12 0.62 3.91
CA ILE A 9 -9.22 1.69 2.92
C ILE A 9 -9.78 1.10 1.63
N GLY A 10 -10.93 1.60 1.16
CA GLY A 10 -11.54 1.14 -0.09
C GLY A 10 -11.83 -0.36 -0.14
N GLY A 11 -12.17 -0.99 0.99
CA GLY A 11 -12.38 -2.45 1.08
C GLY A 11 -11.11 -3.28 1.20
N HIS A 12 -9.93 -2.65 1.24
CA HIS A 12 -8.64 -3.33 1.37
C HIS A 12 -8.00 -3.08 2.73
N VAL A 13 -7.37 -4.12 3.28
CA VAL A 13 -6.66 -4.06 4.55
C VAL A 13 -5.19 -3.79 4.31
N TYR A 14 -4.68 -2.72 4.91
CA TYR A 14 -3.28 -2.36 4.90
C TYR A 14 -2.66 -2.58 6.29
N ARG A 15 -1.40 -3.01 6.31
CA ARG A 15 -0.59 -3.20 7.50
C ARG A 15 0.22 -1.95 7.80
N LEU A 16 0.27 -1.55 9.05
CA LEU A 16 1.20 -0.51 9.51
C LEU A 16 2.65 -0.98 9.28
N SER A 17 3.44 -0.18 8.58
CA SER A 17 4.88 -0.37 8.47
C SER A 17 5.62 0.39 9.56
N ALA A 18 5.37 1.69 9.66
CA ALA A 18 6.10 2.60 10.55
C ALA A 18 5.30 3.89 10.76
N VAL A 19 5.69 4.66 11.78
CA VAL A 19 5.14 5.97 12.13
C VAL A 19 6.31 6.95 12.26
N PHE A 20 6.15 8.14 11.69
CA PHE A 20 7.18 9.17 11.62
C PHE A 20 6.63 10.51 12.12
N ASP A 21 7.45 11.31 12.78
CA ASP A 21 7.07 12.68 13.15
C ASP A 21 7.09 13.63 11.94
N SER A 22 7.92 13.31 10.95
CA SER A 22 8.09 14.07 9.71
C SER A 22 7.35 13.42 8.54
N GLY A 23 6.61 14.23 7.78
CA GLY A 23 5.98 13.78 6.54
C GLY A 23 7.00 13.45 5.45
N HIS A 24 8.18 14.09 5.48
CA HIS A 24 9.26 13.79 4.54
C HIS A 24 9.78 12.37 4.74
N ASP A 25 10.06 11.97 5.99
CA ASP A 25 10.58 10.64 6.31
C ASP A 25 9.57 9.55 5.96
N ALA A 26 8.27 9.82 6.20
CA ALA A 26 7.20 8.93 5.79
C ALA A 26 7.14 8.75 4.26
N VAL A 27 7.38 9.82 3.48
CA VAL A 27 7.42 9.77 2.01
C VAL A 27 8.63 9.00 1.51
N VAL A 28 9.80 9.20 2.09
CA VAL A 28 11.02 8.45 1.74
C VAL A 28 10.79 6.95 1.98
N HIS A 29 10.33 6.58 3.19
CA HIS A 29 10.02 5.19 3.54
C HIS A 29 8.95 4.56 2.63
N ALA A 30 7.91 5.33 2.27
CA ALA A 30 6.88 4.86 1.36
C ALA A 30 7.40 4.58 -0.06
N ARG A 31 8.40 5.34 -0.54
CA ARG A 31 9.03 5.10 -1.84
C ARG A 31 9.86 3.82 -1.85
N GLU A 32 10.59 3.55 -0.78
CA GLU A 32 11.39 2.32 -0.62
C GLU A 32 10.51 1.06 -0.56
N LEU A 33 9.27 1.18 -0.07
CA LEU A 33 8.34 0.07 0.03
C LEU A 33 7.65 -0.33 -1.29
N ARG A 34 7.75 0.48 -2.34
CA ARG A 34 6.75 0.50 -3.42
C ARG A 34 6.89 -0.58 -4.50
N GLU A 35 8.01 -1.32 -4.56
CA GLU A 35 8.31 -2.23 -5.69
C GLU A 35 7.20 -3.26 -5.98
N ASP A 36 6.50 -3.80 -4.97
CA ASP A 36 5.39 -4.76 -5.15
C ASP A 36 4.22 -4.52 -4.19
N ARG A 37 4.15 -3.29 -3.67
CA ARG A 37 3.24 -2.96 -2.58
C ARG A 37 2.46 -1.72 -2.92
N ASP A 38 1.17 -1.77 -2.65
CA ASP A 38 0.36 -0.58 -2.58
C ASP A 38 0.57 0.05 -1.19
N VAL A 39 0.95 1.33 -1.19
CA VAL A 39 1.45 2.06 -0.02
C VAL A 39 0.63 3.33 0.16
N ILE A 40 0.19 3.56 1.40
CA ILE A 40 -0.61 4.73 1.76
C ILE A 40 0.01 5.41 2.97
N ILE A 41 0.10 6.74 2.91
CA ILE A 41 0.50 7.58 4.02
C ILE A 41 -0.74 8.23 4.63
N SER A 42 -0.85 8.22 5.95
CA SER A 42 -1.97 8.84 6.67
C SER A 42 -1.47 9.61 7.89
N LYS A 43 -1.98 10.82 8.08
CA LYS A 43 -1.79 11.55 9.34
C LYS A 43 -2.55 10.83 10.47
N THR A 44 -1.95 10.69 11.64
CA THR A 44 -2.57 10.12 12.85
C THR A 44 -3.22 11.24 13.67
N LYS A 45 -3.93 10.86 14.75
CA LYS A 45 -4.52 11.84 15.68
C LYS A 45 -3.47 12.63 16.47
N ASP A 46 -2.26 12.07 16.61
CA ASP A 46 -1.14 12.67 17.34
C ASP A 46 -0.23 13.49 16.40
N GLU A 47 -0.77 13.91 15.26
CA GLU A 47 -0.08 14.67 14.20
C GLU A 47 1.10 13.98 13.49
N GLN A 48 1.38 12.73 13.84
CA GLN A 48 2.41 11.91 13.18
C GLN A 48 1.92 11.34 11.84
N TRP A 49 2.85 10.80 11.06
CA TRP A 49 2.63 10.22 9.74
C TRP A 49 2.82 8.70 9.77
N ALA A 50 1.73 7.96 9.60
CA ALA A 50 1.76 6.51 9.55
C ALA A 50 1.81 6.03 8.10
N VAL A 51 2.75 5.13 7.82
CA VAL A 51 2.89 4.46 6.51
C VAL A 51 2.28 3.06 6.59
N TYR A 52 1.35 2.80 5.69
CA TYR A 52 0.62 1.55 5.57
C TYR A 52 0.93 0.90 4.23
N TRP A 53 0.97 -0.43 4.19
CA TRP A 53 1.21 -1.17 2.96
C TRP A 53 0.34 -2.42 2.84
N ARG A 54 0.13 -2.87 1.63
CA ARG A 54 -0.40 -4.20 1.30
C ARG A 54 0.34 -4.74 0.09
N ARG A 55 0.38 -6.06 -0.06
CA ARG A 55 0.86 -6.67 -1.30
C ARG A 55 -0.17 -6.41 -2.39
N THR A 56 0.28 -5.96 -3.56
CA THR A 56 -0.56 -5.92 -4.75
C THR A 56 -0.81 -7.38 -5.15
N PRO A 57 -2.07 -7.83 -5.35
CA PRO A 57 -2.28 -9.17 -5.87
C PRO A 57 -1.57 -9.28 -7.21
N ASP A 58 -0.87 -10.39 -7.44
CA ASP A 58 -0.30 -10.71 -8.75
C ASP A 58 -1.47 -10.68 -9.75
N ILE A 59 -1.55 -9.61 -10.54
CA ILE A 59 -2.45 -9.58 -11.69
C ILE A 59 -1.78 -10.52 -12.67
N GLU A 60 -2.23 -11.78 -12.72
CA GLU A 60 -1.87 -12.63 -13.84
C GLU A 60 -2.22 -11.86 -15.11
N PRO A 61 -1.25 -11.57 -16.00
CA PRO A 61 -1.56 -10.94 -17.26
C PRO A 61 -2.56 -11.84 -17.96
N ASN A 62 -3.75 -11.29 -18.20
CA ASN A 62 -4.89 -11.99 -18.77
C ASN A 62 -4.44 -12.88 -19.94
N LEU A 63 -4.39 -14.20 -19.72
CA LEU A 63 -4.03 -15.19 -20.73
C LEU A 63 -5.13 -15.34 -21.81
N ALA A 64 -6.12 -14.44 -21.87
CA ALA A 64 -7.18 -14.46 -22.87
C ALA A 64 -6.75 -13.99 -24.27
N THR A 65 -5.51 -13.52 -24.48
CA THR A 65 -5.03 -13.17 -25.83
C THR A 65 -4.51 -14.38 -26.62
N HIS A 66 -4.53 -15.60 -26.06
CA HIS A 66 -3.99 -16.81 -26.71
C HIS A 66 -5.02 -17.84 -27.19
N CYS A 67 -6.31 -17.48 -27.30
CA CYS A 67 -7.26 -18.26 -28.09
C CYS A 67 -7.50 -17.58 -29.43
N GLY A 68 -6.57 -17.79 -30.36
CA GLY A 68 -6.79 -17.59 -31.78
C GLY A 68 -7.89 -18.53 -32.27
N LEU A 69 -9.15 -18.10 -32.14
CA LEU A 69 -10.26 -18.60 -32.94
C LEU A 69 -10.14 -17.96 -34.32
N THR A 70 -9.30 -18.56 -35.16
CA THR A 70 -9.38 -18.39 -36.61
C THR A 70 -10.67 -19.07 -37.04
N LEU A 71 -11.63 -18.26 -37.51
CA LEU A 71 -12.84 -18.69 -38.21
C LEU A 71 -12.51 -19.53 -39.45
#